data_AF-A0A496D0P8-F1
#
_entry.id   AF-A0A496D0P8-F1
#
_cell.length_a   1.000
_cell.length_b   1.000
_cell.length_c   1.000
_cell.angle_alpha   90.00
_cell.angle_beta   90.00
_cell.angle_gamma   90.00
#
_symmetry.space_group_name_H-M   'P 1'
#
loop_
_entity.id
_entity.type
_entity.pdbx_description
1 polymer ?
#
loop_
_entity_poly.entity_id
_entity_poly.type
_entity_poly.pdbx_seq_one_letter_code
_entity_poly.pdbx_strand_id
1 'polypeptide(L)'
;MVDTKTLKKFLSQGKFAYVQSVEEQEFGNKFISSLSAFSWGGYMKCIMSNHYRFLNAYHKTIPDELVQSCLQDRKDFVRGLLYEASYTTNGEYEFISRSEEFANKLAYILRSLGAIACIKPIKKKTKVIKYYIRFSFDPRSNILKHGPQIPVHKRYIRSIEELDEPVECRCITLDSEEQLYITDDFLVTHNSYVGSAWLVSSCMRFPNIRAVVARKTIKSLKESTFITIKKVMKEWGLKEDENFCINNIEGTITFWNESVIMMKEMADLPADLDFSRFGSMEATIVFVDEASEISERAADVMFSRIRWKTSETFKTPKMFLSCNPAACWLRDRFVQDEEGNPVECRDGEVFIRFSIFDNPDEQFRQIYESSLNKIKDNATRERLLYGNWDFIEANAMTLYKGFSGDKHLVTNLKESVYDPMKPLILGFDFNVFPHMSCEAVQIDWENKNVYFLEEFLGKPKEKLNNTPKFAQYIKGKLLEQKHIGGIILTGDPAGLARSTQTEDGVNNFTIIQANLDQTILRPRQNILSKQPPQKNRIDWINELFDGLDGWNIYIDLRCRKLTEDLVYQLRNEDGTKNKQKVTDPVTKVRYERFGHNSDCLDYILCTFLSKSWSKYQRGGQTGPLLTTTIIQPQFTY
;
A
#
# COMPACT_ATOMS: atom_id res chain seq x y z
N MET A 1 13.35 -53.01 -8.50
CA MET A 1 14.07 -52.25 -9.54
C MET A 1 13.31 -52.43 -10.84
N VAL A 2 12.92 -51.35 -11.51
CA VAL A 2 12.11 -51.38 -12.73
C VAL A 2 13.05 -51.60 -13.92
N ASP A 3 12.74 -52.54 -14.81
CA ASP A 3 13.61 -52.84 -15.96
C ASP A 3 13.71 -51.63 -16.92
N THR A 4 14.84 -51.49 -17.59
CA THR A 4 15.22 -50.35 -18.44
C THR A 4 14.22 -50.06 -19.57
N LYS A 5 13.52 -51.09 -20.06
CA LYS A 5 12.50 -50.98 -21.10
C LYS A 5 11.22 -50.35 -20.54
N THR A 6 10.86 -50.72 -19.31
CA THR A 6 9.75 -50.15 -18.56
C THR A 6 10.04 -48.71 -18.11
N LEU A 7 11.29 -48.42 -17.72
CA LEU A 7 11.76 -47.07 -17.38
C LEU A 7 11.72 -46.13 -18.61
N LYS A 8 12.22 -46.59 -19.77
CA LYS A 8 12.14 -45.84 -21.04
C LYS A 8 10.69 -45.56 -21.45
N LYS A 9 9.77 -46.52 -21.23
CA LYS A 9 8.34 -46.32 -21.48
C LYS A 9 7.74 -45.24 -20.58
N PHE A 10 8.10 -45.18 -19.29
CA PHE A 10 7.62 -44.15 -18.37
C PHE A 10 8.22 -42.77 -18.63
N LEU A 11 9.50 -42.67 -19.00
CA LEU A 11 10.15 -41.42 -19.37
C LEU A 11 9.62 -40.87 -20.70
N SER A 12 9.39 -41.73 -21.69
CA SER A 12 8.79 -41.31 -22.98
C SER A 12 7.36 -40.78 -22.87
N GLN A 13 6.68 -41.07 -21.74
CA GLN A 13 5.34 -40.59 -21.42
C GLN A 13 5.33 -39.42 -20.42
N GLY A 14 6.50 -38.90 -20.02
CA GLY A 14 6.62 -37.80 -19.05
C GLY A 14 6.18 -38.14 -17.63
N LYS A 15 6.27 -39.41 -17.21
CA LYS A 15 5.67 -39.91 -15.95
C LYS A 15 6.62 -40.03 -14.75
N PHE A 16 7.77 -39.38 -14.75
CA PHE A 16 8.61 -39.30 -13.55
C PHE A 16 9.07 -37.88 -13.27
N ALA A 17 8.58 -37.32 -12.18
CA ALA A 17 9.26 -36.29 -11.41
C ALA A 17 9.60 -36.90 -10.04
N TYR A 18 10.87 -36.83 -9.64
CA TYR A 18 11.26 -37.12 -8.27
C TYR A 18 11.00 -35.87 -7.44
N VAL A 19 10.36 -36.02 -6.27
CA VAL A 19 9.85 -34.92 -5.44
C VAL A 19 10.44 -35.00 -4.04
N GLN A 20 10.98 -33.90 -3.54
CA GLN A 20 11.35 -33.75 -2.13
C GLN A 20 10.11 -33.32 -1.32
N SER A 21 9.87 -33.95 -0.18
CA SER A 21 8.74 -33.69 0.71
C SER A 21 8.90 -32.36 1.47
N VAL A 22 7.87 -31.52 1.45
CA VAL A 22 7.70 -30.44 2.43
C VAL A 22 7.30 -31.08 3.75
N GLU A 23 7.98 -30.75 4.84
CA GLU A 23 7.64 -31.28 6.16
C GLU A 23 6.35 -30.64 6.69
N GLU A 24 5.44 -31.50 7.16
CA GLU A 24 4.13 -31.22 7.76
C GLU A 24 4.22 -30.37 9.07
N GLN A 25 5.43 -29.93 9.47
CA GLN A 25 5.74 -29.43 10.81
C GLN A 25 5.51 -27.92 11.04
N GLU A 26 5.27 -27.09 10.02
CA GLU A 26 4.78 -25.70 10.24
C GLU A 26 3.28 -25.61 10.56
N PHE A 27 2.55 -26.74 10.48
CA PHE A 27 1.18 -26.91 10.99
C PHE A 27 1.17 -27.69 12.31
N GLY A 28 2.16 -27.43 13.16
CA GLY A 28 2.48 -28.16 14.39
C GLY A 28 1.29 -28.64 15.24
N ASN A 29 1.43 -29.87 15.72
CA ASN A 29 0.79 -30.59 16.84
C ASN A 29 -0.65 -30.23 17.27
N LYS A 30 -1.45 -31.28 17.48
CA LYS A 30 -2.76 -31.27 18.17
C LYS A 30 -2.82 -30.23 19.30
N PHE A 31 -3.79 -29.32 19.24
CA PHE A 31 -4.14 -28.45 20.36
C PHE A 31 -4.37 -29.28 21.64
N ILE A 32 -3.53 -29.05 22.64
CA ILE A 32 -3.83 -29.33 24.04
C ILE A 32 -4.32 -28.02 24.64
N SER A 33 -5.63 -27.79 24.56
CA SER A 33 -6.46 -27.06 25.55
C SER A 33 -7.60 -26.29 24.90
N SER A 34 -8.71 -26.25 25.64
CA SER A 34 -10.04 -25.74 25.29
C SER A 34 -10.19 -24.21 25.42
N LEU A 35 -9.13 -23.43 25.21
CA LEU A 35 -9.09 -22.00 25.57
C LEU A 35 -8.70 -21.09 24.40
N SER A 36 -9.51 -21.07 23.34
CA SER A 36 -9.60 -19.92 22.42
C SER A 36 -10.99 -19.85 21.79
N ALA A 37 -12.01 -19.53 22.58
CA ALA A 37 -13.40 -19.48 22.12
C ALA A 37 -13.71 -18.32 21.13
N PHE A 38 -12.71 -17.54 20.70
CA PHE A 38 -12.87 -16.36 19.83
C PHE A 38 -12.05 -16.36 18.52
N SER A 39 -11.37 -17.44 18.15
CA SER A 39 -10.66 -17.52 16.85
C SER A 39 -11.60 -17.90 15.70
N TRP A 40 -11.23 -17.59 14.44
CA TRP A 40 -11.95 -18.08 13.24
C TRP A 40 -11.99 -19.63 13.17
N GLY A 41 -11.04 -20.32 13.82
CA GLY A 41 -11.13 -21.76 14.07
C GLY A 41 -12.27 -22.14 15.04
N GLY A 42 -12.52 -21.33 16.06
CA GLY A 42 -13.71 -21.41 16.91
C GLY A 42 -15.02 -21.12 16.17
N TYR A 43 -15.03 -20.15 15.23
CA TYR A 43 -16.16 -19.89 14.33
C TYR A 43 -16.52 -21.13 13.50
N MET A 44 -15.54 -21.81 12.92
CA MET A 44 -15.76 -23.09 12.23
C MET A 44 -16.38 -24.14 13.16
N LYS A 45 -15.83 -24.30 14.36
CA LYS A 45 -16.35 -25.24 15.36
C LYS A 45 -17.79 -24.93 15.80
N CYS A 46 -18.15 -23.65 15.92
CA CYS A 46 -19.51 -23.19 16.25
C CYS A 46 -20.49 -23.46 15.10
N ILE A 47 -20.10 -23.20 13.85
CA ILE A 47 -20.93 -23.45 12.65
C ILE A 47 -21.07 -24.96 12.35
N MET A 48 -20.07 -25.75 12.73
CA MET A 48 -19.98 -27.20 12.52
C MET A 48 -20.37 -28.02 13.75
N SER A 49 -20.81 -27.38 14.85
CA SER A 49 -21.31 -28.02 16.08
C SER A 49 -22.41 -29.06 15.86
N ASN A 50 -23.01 -29.08 14.66
CA ASN A 50 -23.85 -30.15 14.18
C ASN A 50 -23.44 -30.50 12.74
N HIS A 51 -22.39 -31.32 12.58
CA HIS A 51 -21.80 -31.77 11.29
C HIS A 51 -22.87 -32.20 10.27
N TYR A 52 -23.92 -32.89 10.73
CA TYR A 52 -25.07 -33.29 9.91
C TYR A 52 -25.92 -32.14 9.35
N ARG A 53 -26.02 -31.00 10.04
CA ARG A 53 -26.73 -29.80 9.53
C ARG A 53 -25.89 -29.01 8.53
N PHE A 54 -24.57 -28.96 8.70
CA PHE A 54 -23.68 -28.24 7.78
C PHE A 54 -23.65 -28.90 6.38
N LEU A 55 -23.47 -30.21 6.31
CA LEU A 55 -23.48 -30.99 5.07
C LEU A 55 -24.80 -30.93 4.28
N ASN A 56 -25.86 -30.37 4.87
CA ASN A 56 -27.18 -30.25 4.27
C ASN A 56 -27.60 -28.80 3.97
N ALA A 57 -26.76 -27.81 4.26
CA ALA A 57 -27.08 -26.40 4.09
C ALA A 57 -26.63 -25.87 2.71
N TYR A 58 -27.58 -25.44 1.89
CA TYR A 58 -27.33 -24.94 0.52
C TYR A 58 -26.89 -23.47 0.47
N HIS A 59 -27.15 -22.70 1.52
CA HIS A 59 -26.98 -21.23 1.57
C HIS A 59 -25.85 -20.79 2.52
N LYS A 60 -25.06 -21.73 3.06
CA LYS A 60 -23.91 -21.35 3.89
C LYS A 60 -22.81 -20.78 3.00
N THR A 61 -22.13 -19.75 3.47
CA THR A 61 -21.00 -19.12 2.79
C THR A 61 -19.89 -18.81 3.79
N ILE A 62 -18.72 -18.44 3.28
CA ILE A 62 -17.63 -17.90 4.09
C ILE A 62 -17.79 -16.37 4.08
N PRO A 63 -17.76 -15.69 5.23
CA PRO A 63 -17.82 -14.22 5.30
C PRO A 63 -16.74 -13.61 4.42
N ASP A 64 -17.07 -12.58 3.64
CA ASP A 64 -16.11 -11.93 2.73
C ASP A 64 -14.98 -11.25 3.51
N GLU A 65 -15.27 -10.81 4.73
CA GLU A 65 -14.29 -10.28 5.68
C GLU A 65 -13.18 -11.28 5.98
N LEU A 66 -13.49 -12.58 5.99
CA LEU A 66 -12.51 -13.65 6.19
C LEU A 66 -11.76 -13.99 4.89
N VAL A 67 -12.43 -13.93 3.74
CA VAL A 67 -11.77 -14.16 2.43
C VAL A 67 -10.70 -13.10 2.17
N GLN A 68 -10.95 -11.87 2.59
CA GLN A 68 -10.05 -10.71 2.46
C GLN A 68 -9.18 -10.46 3.70
N SER A 69 -9.28 -11.31 4.73
CA SER A 69 -8.55 -11.15 5.98
C SER A 69 -7.04 -11.36 5.83
N CYS A 70 -6.31 -11.01 6.89
CA CYS A 70 -4.86 -11.18 6.93
C CYS A 70 -4.45 -12.66 6.77
N LEU A 71 -3.18 -12.89 6.43
CA LEU A 71 -2.64 -14.25 6.25
C LEU A 71 -2.88 -15.12 7.50
N GLN A 72 -2.76 -14.54 8.69
CA GLN A 72 -2.90 -15.25 9.96
C GLN A 72 -4.34 -15.71 10.21
N ASP A 73 -5.33 -14.85 9.95
CA ASP A 73 -6.75 -15.20 10.07
C ASP A 73 -7.16 -16.32 9.11
N ARG A 74 -6.65 -16.28 7.87
CA ARG A 74 -6.85 -17.34 6.88
C ARG A 74 -6.19 -18.66 7.32
N LYS A 75 -4.98 -18.61 7.89
CA LYS A 75 -4.30 -19.78 8.48
C LYS A 75 -5.13 -20.37 9.63
N ASP A 76 -5.64 -19.54 10.53
CA ASP A 76 -6.41 -19.99 11.69
C ASP A 76 -7.78 -20.57 11.32
N PHE A 77 -8.41 -20.03 10.28
CA PHE A 77 -9.62 -20.60 9.68
C PHE A 77 -9.36 -21.99 9.07
N VAL A 78 -8.30 -22.16 8.28
CA VAL A 78 -7.95 -23.45 7.68
C VAL A 78 -7.53 -24.47 8.74
N ARG A 79 -6.83 -24.05 9.80
CA ARG A 79 -6.55 -24.92 10.96
C ARG A 79 -7.84 -25.47 11.60
N GLY A 80 -8.87 -24.65 11.74
CA GLY A 80 -10.19 -25.08 12.21
C GLY A 80 -10.89 -26.05 11.25
N LEU A 81 -10.73 -25.83 9.94
CA LEU A 81 -11.28 -26.71 8.89
C LEU A 81 -10.62 -28.09 8.87
N LEU A 82 -9.31 -28.18 9.07
CA LEU A 82 -8.55 -29.44 9.03
C LEU A 82 -9.06 -30.47 10.07
N TYR A 83 -9.69 -30.02 11.16
CA TYR A 83 -10.32 -30.90 12.14
C TYR A 83 -11.54 -31.66 11.57
N GLU A 84 -12.20 -31.09 10.55
CA GLU A 84 -13.44 -31.61 9.97
C GLU A 84 -13.27 -32.13 8.54
N ALA A 85 -12.13 -31.84 7.90
CA ALA A 85 -11.78 -32.37 6.59
C ALA A 85 -11.41 -33.86 6.69
N SER A 86 -11.93 -34.67 5.78
CA SER A 86 -11.51 -36.06 5.67
C SER A 86 -10.13 -36.13 5.02
N TYR A 87 -9.21 -36.86 5.61
CA TYR A 87 -7.91 -37.15 5.02
C TYR A 87 -8.02 -38.39 4.11
N THR A 88 -7.71 -38.23 2.83
CA THR A 88 -7.80 -39.31 1.85
C THR A 88 -6.57 -40.21 1.89
N THR A 89 -6.70 -41.44 1.40
CA THR A 89 -5.59 -42.40 1.31
C THR A 89 -4.44 -41.96 0.41
N ASN A 90 -4.62 -40.88 -0.37
CA ASN A 90 -3.63 -40.34 -1.30
C ASN A 90 -2.88 -39.11 -0.74
N GLY A 91 -3.08 -38.78 0.54
CA GLY A 91 -2.43 -37.64 1.19
C GLY A 91 -3.12 -36.29 0.99
N GLU A 92 -4.31 -36.27 0.37
CA GLU A 92 -5.09 -35.04 0.14
C GLU A 92 -6.15 -34.87 1.23
N TYR A 93 -6.40 -33.62 1.63
CA TYR A 93 -7.56 -33.26 2.42
C TYR A 93 -8.78 -33.09 1.51
N GLU A 94 -9.93 -33.62 1.94
CA GLU A 94 -11.18 -33.53 1.22
C GLU A 94 -12.25 -32.93 2.13
N PHE A 95 -12.92 -31.90 1.63
CA PHE A 95 -14.04 -31.24 2.27
C PHE A 95 -15.26 -31.24 1.36
N ILE A 96 -16.45 -31.40 1.93
CA ILE A 96 -17.70 -31.52 1.17
C ILE A 96 -18.66 -30.40 1.55
N SER A 97 -19.14 -29.65 0.56
CA SER A 97 -20.16 -28.61 0.72
C SER A 97 -21.33 -28.84 -0.22
N ARG A 98 -22.55 -28.39 0.14
CA ARG A 98 -23.67 -28.25 -0.82
C ARG A 98 -23.81 -26.83 -1.37
N SER A 99 -23.04 -25.88 -0.85
CA SER A 99 -22.96 -24.50 -1.31
C SER A 99 -21.77 -24.32 -2.25
N GLU A 100 -22.06 -23.85 -3.46
CA GLU A 100 -21.07 -23.50 -4.48
C GLU A 100 -20.21 -22.31 -4.04
N GLU A 101 -20.86 -21.30 -3.46
CA GLU A 101 -20.20 -20.08 -2.99
C GLU A 101 -19.19 -20.39 -1.89
N PHE A 102 -19.58 -21.24 -0.93
CA PHE A 102 -18.68 -21.72 0.11
C PHE A 102 -17.49 -22.48 -0.50
N ALA A 103 -17.73 -23.34 -1.49
CA ALA A 103 -16.68 -24.13 -2.13
C ALA A 103 -15.66 -23.23 -2.88
N ASN A 104 -16.14 -22.22 -3.58
CA ASN A 104 -15.30 -21.26 -4.31
C ASN A 104 -14.48 -20.40 -3.35
N LYS A 105 -15.10 -19.84 -2.31
CA LYS A 105 -14.40 -19.02 -1.31
C LYS A 105 -13.38 -19.86 -0.52
N LEU A 106 -13.69 -21.11 -0.21
CA LEU A 106 -12.74 -22.00 0.46
C LEU A 106 -11.54 -22.31 -0.43
N ALA A 107 -11.76 -22.64 -1.71
CA ALA A 107 -10.67 -22.91 -2.63
C ALA A 107 -9.77 -21.68 -2.86
N TYR A 108 -10.35 -20.48 -2.88
CA TYR A 108 -9.59 -19.23 -2.95
C TYR A 108 -8.69 -19.06 -1.72
N ILE A 109 -9.23 -19.20 -0.50
CA ILE A 109 -8.45 -19.12 0.74
C ILE A 109 -7.33 -20.16 0.73
N LEU A 110 -7.63 -21.42 0.37
CA LEU A 110 -6.64 -22.50 0.33
C LEU A 110 -5.50 -22.21 -0.66
N ARG A 111 -5.81 -21.73 -1.87
CA ARG A 111 -4.78 -21.34 -2.87
C ARG A 111 -3.95 -20.15 -2.41
N SER A 112 -4.57 -19.19 -1.73
CA SER A 112 -3.87 -18.03 -1.17
C SER A 112 -2.89 -18.41 -0.03
N LEU A 113 -3.02 -19.63 0.52
CA LEU A 113 -2.15 -20.19 1.54
C LEU A 113 -1.12 -21.18 0.97
N GLY A 114 -1.00 -21.26 -0.36
CA GLY A 114 -0.08 -22.18 -1.04
C GLY A 114 -0.61 -23.61 -1.20
N ALA A 115 -1.88 -23.89 -0.89
CA ALA A 115 -2.47 -25.19 -1.16
C ALA A 115 -2.88 -25.32 -2.63
N ILE A 116 -2.65 -26.48 -3.22
CA ILE A 116 -3.26 -26.83 -4.49
C ILE A 116 -4.69 -27.29 -4.22
N ALA A 117 -5.68 -26.41 -4.47
CA ALA A 117 -7.09 -26.72 -4.23
C ALA A 117 -7.89 -26.87 -5.53
N CYS A 118 -8.67 -27.95 -5.64
CA CYS A 118 -9.55 -28.27 -6.76
C CYS A 118 -11.00 -28.44 -6.27
N ILE A 119 -11.96 -27.95 -7.07
CA ILE A 119 -13.39 -28.11 -6.80
C ILE A 119 -13.97 -29.07 -7.82
N LYS A 120 -14.63 -30.14 -7.34
CA LYS A 120 -15.32 -31.12 -8.17
C LYS A 120 -16.81 -31.15 -7.85
N PRO A 121 -17.69 -30.72 -8.77
CA PRO A 121 -19.14 -30.84 -8.59
C PRO A 121 -19.61 -32.27 -8.82
N ILE A 122 -20.46 -32.80 -7.93
CA ILE A 122 -21.12 -34.10 -8.08
C ILE A 122 -22.56 -33.88 -8.53
N LYS A 123 -22.90 -34.45 -9.70
CA LYS A 123 -24.23 -34.35 -10.33
C LYS A 123 -24.98 -35.68 -10.19
N LYS A 124 -26.31 -35.63 -9.96
CA LYS A 124 -27.22 -36.78 -10.12
C LYS A 124 -28.37 -36.34 -11.02
N LYS A 125 -28.62 -37.07 -12.11
CA LYS A 125 -29.69 -36.79 -13.09
C LYS A 125 -29.83 -35.28 -13.35
N THR A 126 -28.76 -34.67 -13.87
CA THR A 126 -28.63 -33.24 -14.25
C THR A 126 -28.58 -32.16 -13.16
N LYS A 127 -28.79 -32.46 -11.87
CA LYS A 127 -28.65 -31.46 -10.77
C LYS A 127 -27.34 -31.65 -9.97
N VAL A 128 -26.59 -30.57 -9.71
CA VAL A 128 -25.44 -30.59 -8.79
C VAL A 128 -25.96 -30.76 -7.36
N ILE A 129 -25.44 -31.76 -6.65
CA ILE A 129 -25.89 -32.09 -5.29
C ILE A 129 -24.86 -31.70 -4.25
N LYS A 130 -23.56 -31.79 -4.58
CA LYS A 130 -22.43 -31.50 -3.69
C LYS A 130 -21.23 -30.99 -4.47
N TYR A 131 -20.39 -30.19 -3.81
CA TYR A 131 -19.07 -29.74 -4.24
C TYR A 131 -18.03 -30.38 -3.34
N TYR A 132 -17.09 -31.09 -3.95
CA TYR A 132 -15.94 -31.66 -3.27
C TYR A 132 -14.77 -30.70 -3.44
N ILE A 133 -14.26 -30.15 -2.34
CA ILE A 133 -13.05 -29.35 -2.32
C ILE A 133 -11.93 -30.29 -1.89
N ARG A 134 -11.07 -30.67 -2.83
CA ARG A 134 -9.86 -31.45 -2.56
C ARG A 134 -8.68 -30.52 -2.56
N PHE A 135 -7.84 -30.62 -1.54
CA PHE A 135 -6.68 -29.78 -1.44
C PHE A 135 -5.52 -30.51 -0.80
N SER A 136 -4.33 -30.14 -1.23
CA SER A 136 -3.10 -30.64 -0.67
C SER A 136 -2.11 -29.49 -0.58
N PHE A 137 -1.37 -29.46 0.53
CA PHE A 137 -0.15 -28.68 0.65
C PHE A 137 1.06 -29.49 0.14
N ASP A 138 0.86 -30.79 -0.13
CA ASP A 138 1.85 -31.68 -0.72
C ASP A 138 1.75 -31.62 -2.26
N PRO A 139 2.81 -31.18 -2.97
CA PRO A 139 2.84 -31.14 -4.43
C PRO A 139 2.78 -32.53 -5.09
N ARG A 140 3.01 -33.63 -4.35
CA ARG A 140 3.06 -35.02 -4.88
C ARG A 140 1.71 -35.59 -5.33
N SER A 141 0.60 -35.06 -4.83
CA SER A 141 -0.74 -35.64 -5.02
C SER A 141 -1.42 -35.30 -6.37
N ASN A 142 -0.87 -34.40 -7.18
CA ASN A 142 -1.42 -34.03 -8.49
C ASN A 142 -0.57 -34.52 -9.68
N ILE A 143 -0.73 -35.78 -10.06
CA ILE A 143 -0.47 -36.18 -11.44
C ILE A 143 -1.71 -35.78 -12.26
N LEU A 144 -1.57 -34.77 -13.14
CA LEU A 144 -2.56 -34.47 -14.19
C LEU A 144 -2.77 -35.73 -15.05
N LYS A 145 -3.79 -36.54 -14.74
CA LYS A 145 -4.03 -37.80 -15.46
C LYS A 145 -4.62 -37.57 -16.85
N HIS A 146 -5.25 -36.42 -17.11
CA HIS A 146 -5.79 -36.05 -18.42
C HIS A 146 -5.74 -34.54 -18.61
N GLY A 147 -4.70 -34.05 -19.30
CA GLY A 147 -4.71 -32.71 -19.90
C GLY A 147 -5.63 -32.65 -21.13
N PRO A 148 -6.11 -31.46 -21.53
CA PRO A 148 -6.72 -31.26 -22.85
C PRO A 148 -5.76 -31.73 -23.96
N GLN A 149 -6.31 -32.19 -25.09
CA GLN A 149 -5.53 -32.72 -26.22
C GLN A 149 -4.36 -31.80 -26.57
N ILE A 150 -3.15 -32.35 -26.43
CA ILE A 150 -1.87 -31.67 -26.64
C ILE A 150 -1.70 -31.40 -28.16
N PRO A 151 -1.32 -30.18 -28.58
CA PRO A 151 -0.90 -29.89 -29.95
C PRO A 151 0.35 -30.71 -30.34
N VAL A 152 0.41 -31.16 -31.59
CA VAL A 152 1.46 -32.06 -32.11
C VAL A 152 2.81 -31.33 -32.23
N HIS A 153 3.56 -31.17 -31.15
CA HIS A 153 4.98 -30.84 -31.23
C HIS A 153 5.80 -31.71 -30.27
N LYS A 154 6.61 -32.60 -30.85
CA LYS A 154 7.54 -33.48 -30.15
C LYS A 154 8.92 -32.84 -30.09
N ARG A 155 9.45 -32.59 -28.89
CA ARG A 155 10.92 -32.59 -28.66
C ARG A 155 11.32 -34.00 -28.24
N TYR A 156 12.39 -34.53 -28.82
CA TYR A 156 12.97 -35.83 -28.44
C TYR A 156 14.47 -35.68 -28.23
N ILE A 157 15.01 -36.47 -27.30
CA ILE A 157 16.45 -36.58 -27.03
C ILE A 157 17.10 -37.22 -28.27
N ARG A 158 18.08 -36.52 -28.86
CA ARG A 158 18.68 -36.91 -30.14
C ARG A 158 19.83 -37.92 -29.98
N SER A 159 20.52 -37.91 -28.85
CA SER A 159 21.56 -38.86 -28.47
C SER A 159 21.77 -38.83 -26.96
N ILE A 160 22.34 -39.90 -26.41
CA ILE A 160 22.78 -40.02 -25.02
C ILE A 160 24.18 -40.62 -25.09
N GLU A 161 25.14 -40.01 -24.42
CA GLU A 161 26.48 -40.55 -24.26
C GLU A 161 26.59 -41.17 -22.87
N GLU A 162 27.10 -42.40 -22.83
CA GLU A 162 27.28 -43.16 -21.60
C GLU A 162 28.68 -42.87 -21.04
N LEU A 163 28.76 -42.55 -19.76
CA LEU A 163 30.03 -42.26 -19.10
C LEU A 163 30.63 -43.56 -18.55
N ASP A 164 31.95 -43.68 -18.65
CA ASP A 164 32.70 -44.89 -18.28
C ASP A 164 32.62 -45.21 -16.76
N GLU A 165 32.36 -44.21 -15.91
CA GLU A 165 32.04 -44.40 -14.49
C GLU A 165 30.80 -43.60 -14.06
N PRO A 166 30.00 -44.09 -13.08
CA PRO A 166 28.84 -43.36 -12.56
C PRO A 166 29.28 -42.07 -11.86
N VAL A 167 28.90 -40.93 -12.44
CA VAL A 167 29.16 -39.60 -11.88
C VAL A 167 27.85 -39.00 -11.40
N GLU A 168 27.83 -38.39 -10.22
CA GLU A 168 26.67 -37.66 -9.72
C GLU A 168 26.38 -36.46 -10.64
N CYS A 169 25.15 -36.34 -11.16
CA CYS A 169 24.79 -35.23 -12.04
C CYS A 169 23.39 -34.67 -11.76
N ARG A 170 23.25 -33.33 -11.83
CA ARG A 170 21.99 -32.57 -11.88
C ARG A 170 22.00 -31.74 -13.17
N CYS A 171 20.90 -31.74 -13.94
CA CYS A 171 20.86 -31.11 -15.27
C CYS A 171 20.98 -29.57 -15.26
N ILE A 172 20.78 -28.92 -14.12
CA ILE A 172 21.06 -27.50 -13.88
C ILE A 172 21.43 -27.37 -12.39
N THR A 173 22.51 -26.66 -12.07
CA THR A 173 22.96 -26.38 -10.69
C THR A 173 23.09 -24.87 -10.53
N LEU A 174 22.46 -24.32 -9.49
CA LEU A 174 22.57 -22.90 -9.14
C LEU A 174 23.58 -22.75 -8.00
N ASP A 175 24.43 -21.72 -8.07
CA ASP A 175 25.47 -21.40 -7.09
C ASP A 175 24.86 -20.69 -5.86
N SER A 176 23.87 -21.34 -5.24
CA SER A 176 23.34 -21.01 -3.91
C SER A 176 23.16 -22.31 -3.13
N GLU A 177 23.31 -22.26 -1.81
CA GLU A 177 23.26 -23.46 -0.95
C GLU A 177 21.96 -24.27 -1.08
N GLU A 178 20.89 -23.65 -1.56
CA GLU A 178 19.52 -24.21 -1.53
C GLU A 178 19.07 -24.82 -2.88
N GLN A 179 19.67 -24.45 -4.02
CA GLN A 179 19.43 -25.08 -5.34
C GLN A 179 17.94 -25.20 -5.82
N LEU A 180 17.05 -24.23 -5.54
CA LEU A 180 15.60 -24.26 -5.92
C LEU A 180 15.18 -23.16 -6.94
N TYR A 181 14.11 -23.40 -7.72
CA TYR A 181 13.42 -22.40 -8.58
C TYR A 181 11.92 -22.75 -8.84
N ILE A 182 11.05 -21.77 -9.14
CA ILE A 182 9.58 -21.95 -9.36
C ILE A 182 9.09 -21.25 -10.66
N THR A 183 8.02 -21.79 -11.30
CA THR A 183 7.27 -21.22 -12.46
C THR A 183 5.73 -21.30 -12.32
N ASP A 184 5.04 -20.27 -12.84
CA ASP A 184 3.62 -19.94 -13.18
C ASP A 184 2.42 -20.32 -12.26
N ASP A 185 1.44 -19.37 -12.16
CA ASP A 185 0.32 -19.15 -11.19
C ASP A 185 0.71 -18.25 -9.99
N PHE A 186 0.44 -16.94 -10.10
CA PHE A 186 0.98 -15.83 -9.27
C PHE A 186 2.37 -15.31 -9.68
N LEU A 187 2.62 -15.18 -10.99
CA LEU A 187 3.73 -14.38 -11.49
C LEU A 187 3.45 -12.88 -11.36
N VAL A 188 4.34 -12.16 -10.67
CA VAL A 188 4.65 -10.75 -10.97
C VAL A 188 6.14 -10.48 -10.77
N THR A 189 6.92 -10.58 -11.83
CA THR A 189 8.23 -9.91 -11.92
C THR A 189 7.99 -8.47 -12.39
N HIS A 190 8.52 -7.44 -11.70
CA HIS A 190 8.52 -5.99 -11.99
C HIS A 190 7.46 -5.40 -12.96
N ASN A 191 6.87 -4.25 -12.61
CA ASN A 191 5.89 -3.51 -13.44
C ASN A 191 6.30 -3.39 -14.93
N SER A 192 7.57 -3.10 -15.22
CA SER A 192 8.11 -3.00 -16.58
C SER A 192 8.15 -4.34 -17.33
N TYR A 193 8.38 -5.46 -16.65
CA TYR A 193 8.33 -6.79 -17.24
C TYR A 193 6.89 -7.20 -17.54
N VAL A 194 5.94 -6.97 -16.64
CA VAL A 194 4.51 -7.24 -16.90
C VAL A 194 4.02 -6.47 -18.12
N GLY A 195 4.34 -5.17 -18.20
CA GLY A 195 4.01 -4.35 -19.38
C GLY A 195 4.65 -4.90 -20.66
N SER A 196 5.93 -5.29 -20.59
CA SER A 196 6.65 -5.92 -21.71
C SER A 196 6.02 -7.24 -22.17
N ALA A 197 5.70 -8.13 -21.23
CA ALA A 197 5.04 -9.40 -21.47
C ALA A 197 3.65 -9.21 -22.07
N TRP A 198 2.90 -8.21 -21.61
CA TRP A 198 1.61 -7.86 -22.17
C TRP A 198 1.70 -7.43 -23.63
N LEU A 199 2.67 -6.58 -23.99
CA LEU A 199 2.88 -6.18 -25.39
C LEU A 199 3.24 -7.39 -26.27
N VAL A 200 4.22 -8.20 -25.85
CA VAL A 200 4.69 -9.38 -26.61
C VAL A 200 3.53 -10.38 -26.78
N SER A 201 2.84 -10.74 -25.70
CA SER A 201 1.69 -11.66 -25.73
C SER A 201 0.60 -11.16 -26.68
N SER A 202 0.30 -9.86 -26.65
CA SER A 202 -0.71 -9.26 -27.52
C SER A 202 -0.32 -9.35 -28.99
N CYS A 203 0.94 -9.05 -29.32
CA CYS A 203 1.45 -9.16 -30.69
C CYS A 203 1.44 -10.61 -31.19
N MET A 204 1.65 -11.61 -30.33
CA MET A 204 1.55 -13.02 -30.71
C MET A 204 0.10 -13.49 -30.91
N ARG A 205 -0.82 -13.05 -30.03
CA ARG A 205 -2.22 -13.50 -30.01
C ARG A 205 -3.08 -12.89 -31.11
N PHE A 206 -2.83 -11.64 -31.46
CA PHE A 206 -3.63 -10.91 -32.42
C PHE A 206 -2.77 -10.52 -33.62
N PRO A 207 -3.19 -10.84 -34.86
CA PRO A 207 -2.45 -10.46 -36.06
C PRO A 207 -2.67 -8.99 -36.42
N ASN A 208 -1.64 -8.37 -37.00
CA ASN A 208 -1.65 -7.00 -37.52
C ASN A 208 -2.11 -5.97 -36.47
N ILE A 209 -1.64 -6.10 -35.22
CA ILE A 209 -1.87 -5.07 -34.19
C ILE A 209 -0.69 -4.11 -34.10
N ARG A 210 -0.97 -2.89 -33.61
CA ARG A 210 0.04 -1.85 -33.41
C ARG A 210 0.20 -1.57 -31.92
N ALA A 211 1.16 -2.20 -31.29
CA ALA A 211 1.52 -1.96 -29.90
C ALA A 211 2.48 -0.77 -29.81
N VAL A 212 2.35 0.05 -28.77
CA VAL A 212 3.28 1.14 -28.47
C VAL A 212 3.93 0.88 -27.11
N VAL A 213 5.25 1.04 -27.06
CA VAL A 213 6.01 1.19 -25.80
C VAL A 213 6.56 2.61 -25.76
N ALA A 214 6.39 3.30 -24.63
CA ALA A 214 6.80 4.69 -24.49
C ALA A 214 7.48 4.99 -23.15
N ARG A 215 8.42 5.94 -23.18
CA ARG A 215 9.05 6.60 -22.02
C ARG A 215 9.29 8.08 -22.37
N LYS A 216 9.85 8.83 -21.42
CA LYS A 216 10.18 10.25 -21.63
C LYS A 216 11.13 10.47 -22.80
N THR A 217 12.16 9.65 -22.94
CA THR A 217 13.12 9.73 -24.06
C THR A 217 13.33 8.36 -24.73
N ILE A 218 13.58 8.33 -26.05
CA ILE A 218 13.97 7.08 -26.74
C ILE A 218 15.22 6.47 -26.11
N LYS A 219 16.17 7.30 -25.67
CA LYS A 219 17.39 6.84 -25.01
C LYS A 219 17.06 6.02 -23.75
N SER A 220 16.29 6.60 -22.83
CA SER A 220 15.87 5.91 -21.59
C SER A 220 15.12 4.61 -21.89
N LEU A 221 14.28 4.60 -22.93
CA LEU A 221 13.51 3.42 -23.36
C LEU A 221 14.42 2.29 -23.85
N LYS A 222 15.40 2.62 -24.69
CA LYS A 222 16.36 1.64 -25.25
C LYS A 222 17.28 1.04 -24.18
N GLU A 223 17.64 1.84 -23.17
CA GLU A 223 18.50 1.44 -22.04
C GLU A 223 17.75 0.63 -20.97
N SER A 224 16.42 0.53 -21.02
CA SER A 224 15.61 -0.12 -19.97
C SER A 224 14.51 -1.04 -20.52
N THR A 225 13.31 -0.52 -20.79
CA THR A 225 12.11 -1.28 -21.15
C THR A 225 12.33 -2.12 -22.40
N PHE A 226 13.08 -1.62 -23.39
CA PHE A 226 13.42 -2.40 -24.59
C PHE A 226 14.28 -3.63 -24.27
N ILE A 227 15.21 -3.52 -23.32
CA ILE A 227 15.99 -4.67 -22.83
C ILE A 227 15.06 -5.68 -22.17
N THR A 228 14.07 -5.22 -21.42
CA THR A 228 13.06 -6.06 -20.77
C THR A 228 12.17 -6.78 -21.78
N ILE A 229 11.72 -6.09 -22.85
CA ILE A 229 10.99 -6.72 -23.96
C ILE A 229 11.81 -7.83 -24.61
N LYS A 230 13.10 -7.57 -24.91
CA LYS A 230 14.01 -8.60 -25.45
C LYS A 230 14.19 -9.77 -24.50
N LYS A 231 14.26 -9.53 -23.18
CA LYS A 231 14.33 -10.57 -22.15
C LYS A 231 13.09 -11.47 -22.21
N VAL A 232 11.88 -10.89 -22.20
CA VAL A 232 10.61 -11.63 -22.33
C VAL A 232 10.61 -12.51 -23.59
N MET A 233 10.92 -11.93 -24.75
CA MET A 233 10.91 -12.66 -26.03
C MET A 233 11.88 -13.85 -25.99
N LYS A 234 13.08 -13.64 -25.43
CA LYS A 234 14.09 -14.69 -25.26
C LYS A 234 13.62 -15.79 -24.31
N GLU A 235 13.05 -15.44 -23.16
CA GLU A 235 12.55 -16.40 -22.16
C GLU A 235 11.38 -17.22 -22.71
N TRP A 236 10.56 -16.64 -23.57
CA TRP A 236 9.47 -17.35 -24.26
C TRP A 236 9.95 -18.14 -25.49
N GLY A 237 11.25 -18.16 -25.76
CA GLY A 237 11.85 -18.91 -26.86
C GLY A 237 11.59 -18.34 -28.24
N LEU A 238 11.21 -17.07 -28.34
CA LEU A 238 11.07 -16.37 -29.62
C LEU A 238 12.45 -16.05 -30.19
N LYS A 239 12.61 -16.27 -31.49
CA LYS A 239 13.87 -16.02 -32.19
C LYS A 239 13.71 -14.90 -33.20
N GLU A 240 14.77 -14.11 -33.29
CA GLU A 240 14.91 -13.10 -34.34
C GLU A 240 14.97 -13.79 -35.72
N ASP A 241 14.41 -13.14 -36.74
CA ASP A 241 14.25 -13.61 -38.12
C ASP A 241 13.34 -14.84 -38.34
N GLU A 242 12.94 -15.55 -37.28
CA GLU A 242 11.89 -16.58 -37.34
C GLU A 242 10.54 -16.04 -36.83
N ASN A 243 10.55 -15.40 -35.66
CA ASN A 243 9.34 -14.92 -34.99
C ASN A 243 9.24 -13.40 -35.03
N PHE A 244 10.34 -12.68 -34.96
CA PHE A 244 10.32 -11.23 -35.01
C PHE A 244 11.57 -10.66 -35.70
N CYS A 245 11.48 -9.43 -36.19
CA CYS A 245 12.63 -8.66 -36.69
C CYS A 245 12.66 -7.30 -35.98
N ILE A 246 13.86 -6.85 -35.59
CA ILE A 246 14.06 -5.57 -34.92
C ILE A 246 14.60 -4.54 -35.94
N ASN A 247 13.89 -3.43 -36.11
CA ASN A 247 14.42 -2.25 -36.80
C ASN A 247 14.86 -1.20 -35.77
N ASN A 248 16.17 -1.11 -35.53
CA ASN A 248 16.73 -0.19 -34.53
C ASN A 248 16.67 1.29 -34.94
N ILE A 249 16.60 1.57 -36.25
CA ILE A 249 16.52 2.93 -36.81
C ILE A 249 15.11 3.47 -36.62
N GLU A 250 14.10 2.70 -37.04
CA GLU A 250 12.69 3.08 -36.89
C GLU A 250 12.18 2.88 -35.46
N GLY A 251 12.91 2.09 -34.65
CA GLY A 251 12.49 1.75 -33.30
C GLY A 251 11.27 0.84 -33.29
N THR A 252 11.28 -0.22 -34.10
CA THR A 252 10.16 -1.17 -34.21
C THR A 252 10.60 -2.62 -34.03
N ILE A 253 9.68 -3.45 -33.54
CA ILE A 253 9.78 -4.92 -33.52
C ILE A 253 8.59 -5.47 -34.28
N THR A 254 8.82 -6.13 -35.41
CA THR A 254 7.77 -6.69 -36.27
C THR A 254 7.71 -8.20 -36.07
N PHE A 255 6.51 -8.74 -35.81
CA PHE A 255 6.25 -10.15 -35.59
C PHE A 255 5.83 -10.86 -36.89
N TRP A 256 5.91 -12.19 -36.91
CA TRP A 256 5.56 -13.05 -38.05
C TRP A 256 4.13 -12.87 -38.58
N ASN A 257 3.23 -12.31 -37.76
CA ASN A 257 1.81 -12.08 -38.07
C ASN A 257 1.50 -10.60 -38.37
N GLU A 258 2.50 -9.83 -38.78
CA GLU A 258 2.42 -8.40 -39.12
C GLU A 258 2.14 -7.47 -37.92
N SER A 259 2.07 -8.01 -36.69
CA SER A 259 1.98 -7.17 -35.50
C SER A 259 3.29 -6.45 -35.25
N VAL A 260 3.21 -5.22 -34.74
CA VAL A 260 4.39 -4.38 -34.49
C VAL A 260 4.37 -3.78 -33.10
N ILE A 261 5.52 -3.74 -32.43
CA ILE A 261 5.77 -2.92 -31.25
C ILE A 261 6.56 -1.69 -31.71
N MET A 262 6.02 -0.50 -31.48
CA MET A 262 6.63 0.79 -31.85
C MET A 262 7.16 1.49 -30.60
N MET A 263 8.42 1.93 -30.63
CA MET A 263 9.01 2.75 -29.56
C MET A 263 8.65 4.22 -29.77
N LYS A 264 8.19 4.90 -28.71
CA LYS A 264 7.81 6.31 -28.78
C LYS A 264 8.36 7.16 -27.64
N GLU A 265 8.67 8.40 -27.99
CA GLU A 265 9.14 9.43 -27.07
C GLU A 265 8.01 10.37 -26.66
N MET A 266 7.86 10.58 -25.35
CA MET A 266 6.78 11.38 -24.77
C MET A 266 7.25 12.64 -24.03
N ALA A 267 8.50 13.07 -24.20
CA ALA A 267 8.97 14.34 -23.65
C ALA A 267 8.13 15.56 -24.10
N ASP A 268 7.89 16.51 -23.21
CA ASP A 268 7.32 17.80 -23.61
C ASP A 268 8.34 18.56 -24.46
N LEU A 269 7.92 19.00 -25.65
CA LEU A 269 8.75 19.80 -26.55
C LEU A 269 8.17 21.22 -26.61
N PRO A 270 8.96 22.28 -26.40
CA PRO A 270 8.45 23.66 -26.46
C PRO A 270 7.77 24.02 -27.79
N ALA A 271 8.22 23.39 -28.89
CA ALA A 271 7.67 23.59 -30.22
C ALA A 271 6.43 22.73 -30.53
N ASP A 272 6.05 21.79 -29.65
CA ASP A 272 4.95 20.84 -29.87
C ASP A 272 4.14 20.65 -28.57
N LEU A 273 3.53 21.74 -28.09
CA LEU A 273 2.71 21.77 -26.86
C LEU A 273 1.46 20.87 -26.95
N ASP A 274 0.98 20.61 -28.17
CA ASP A 274 -0.22 19.83 -28.44
C ASP A 274 0.06 18.36 -28.76
N PHE A 275 1.33 17.93 -28.76
CA PHE A 275 1.74 16.58 -29.16
C PHE A 275 1.24 16.19 -30.56
N SER A 276 1.24 17.15 -31.48
CA SER A 276 0.84 16.99 -32.88
C SER A 276 1.68 15.93 -33.59
N ARG A 277 2.90 15.66 -33.11
CA ARG A 277 3.74 14.55 -33.62
C ARG A 277 3.13 13.16 -33.43
N PHE A 278 2.15 13.00 -32.53
CA PHE A 278 1.37 11.76 -32.39
C PHE A 278 0.18 11.71 -33.34
N GLY A 279 -0.14 12.82 -34.01
CA GLY A 279 -1.36 13.06 -34.79
C GLY A 279 -1.77 11.93 -35.73
N SER A 280 -0.83 11.48 -36.55
CA SER A 280 -1.03 10.47 -37.59
C SER A 280 -0.92 9.03 -37.11
N MET A 281 -0.52 8.79 -35.85
CA MET A 281 -0.31 7.45 -35.33
C MET A 281 -1.63 6.81 -34.90
N GLU A 282 -1.74 5.50 -35.14
CA GLU A 282 -2.82 4.67 -34.63
C GLU A 282 -2.25 3.44 -33.93
N ALA A 283 -2.68 3.21 -32.70
CA ALA A 283 -2.27 2.10 -31.84
C ALA A 283 -3.48 1.22 -31.50
N THR A 284 -3.21 -0.04 -31.16
CA THR A 284 -4.14 -1.00 -30.59
C THR A 284 -4.06 -1.02 -29.07
N ILE A 285 -2.84 -0.97 -28.54
CA ILE A 285 -2.54 -0.90 -27.10
C ILE A 285 -1.29 -0.05 -26.86
N VAL A 286 -1.21 0.57 -25.69
CA VAL A 286 -0.07 1.41 -25.30
C VAL A 286 0.42 1.01 -23.92
N PHE A 287 1.73 0.86 -23.78
CA PHE A 287 2.41 0.75 -22.50
C PHE A 287 3.35 1.96 -22.33
N VAL A 288 3.11 2.75 -21.28
CA VAL A 288 3.97 3.87 -20.89
C VAL A 288 4.71 3.46 -19.62
N ASP A 289 6.01 3.24 -19.75
CA ASP A 289 6.88 2.93 -18.62
C ASP A 289 7.43 4.22 -18.02
N GLU A 290 7.54 4.23 -16.70
CA GLU A 290 7.91 5.40 -15.88
C GLU A 290 7.13 6.66 -16.24
N ALA A 291 5.80 6.48 -16.26
CA ALA A 291 4.82 7.49 -16.56
C ALA A 291 4.88 8.70 -15.62
N SER A 292 5.52 8.60 -14.45
CA SER A 292 5.74 9.71 -13.53
C SER A 292 6.56 10.86 -14.13
N GLU A 293 7.35 10.58 -15.18
CA GLU A 293 8.14 11.58 -15.88
C GLU A 293 7.41 12.24 -17.06
N ILE A 294 6.19 11.79 -17.35
CA ILE A 294 5.37 12.18 -18.50
C ILE A 294 4.26 13.12 -18.03
N SER A 295 3.91 14.13 -18.83
CA SER A 295 2.78 15.01 -18.52
C SER A 295 1.44 14.29 -18.74
N GLU A 296 0.43 14.59 -17.91
CA GLU A 296 -0.92 14.03 -18.06
C GLU A 296 -1.46 14.25 -19.48
N ARG A 297 -1.21 15.43 -20.03
CA ARG A 297 -1.59 15.79 -21.39
C ARG A 297 -0.99 14.85 -22.44
N ALA A 298 0.30 14.50 -22.32
CA ALA A 298 0.93 13.56 -23.24
C ALA A 298 0.26 12.19 -23.19
N ALA A 299 -0.07 11.71 -21.98
CA ALA A 299 -0.77 10.45 -21.77
C ALA A 299 -2.17 10.46 -22.40
N ASP A 300 -2.96 11.51 -22.19
CA ASP A 300 -4.30 11.65 -22.77
C ASP A 300 -4.26 11.75 -24.30
N VAL A 301 -3.33 12.52 -24.87
CA VAL A 301 -3.16 12.59 -26.33
C VAL A 301 -2.74 11.23 -26.89
N MET A 302 -1.85 10.49 -26.20
CA MET A 302 -1.48 9.14 -26.59
C MET A 302 -2.67 8.17 -26.51
N PHE A 303 -3.50 8.28 -25.47
CA PHE A 303 -4.69 7.46 -25.30
C PHE A 303 -5.68 7.64 -26.45
N SER A 304 -5.83 8.88 -26.95
CA SER A 304 -6.65 9.19 -28.13
C SER A 304 -6.19 8.50 -29.43
N ARG A 305 -4.96 7.97 -29.47
CA ARG A 305 -4.41 7.23 -30.61
C ARG A 305 -4.81 5.75 -30.61
N ILE A 306 -5.45 5.26 -29.55
CA ILE A 306 -5.84 3.85 -29.41
C ILE A 306 -7.15 3.60 -30.17
N ARG A 307 -7.03 3.24 -31.44
CA ARG A 307 -8.15 3.00 -32.36
C ARG A 307 -7.91 1.94 -33.43
N TRP A 308 -6.66 1.48 -33.59
CA TRP A 308 -6.32 0.46 -34.59
C TRP A 308 -6.78 -0.92 -34.14
N LYS A 309 -7.74 -1.52 -34.85
CA LYS A 309 -8.31 -2.85 -34.58
C LYS A 309 -8.82 -3.05 -33.14
N THR A 310 -9.17 -1.98 -32.45
CA THR A 310 -9.65 -2.05 -31.05
C THR A 310 -10.93 -2.86 -30.92
N SER A 311 -11.89 -2.67 -31.84
CA SER A 311 -13.18 -3.39 -31.87
C SER A 311 -13.03 -4.89 -32.17
N GLU A 312 -11.95 -5.30 -32.84
CA GLU A 312 -11.68 -6.69 -33.21
C GLU A 312 -10.89 -7.44 -32.13
N THR A 313 -10.10 -6.72 -31.32
CA THR A 313 -9.18 -7.29 -30.33
C THR A 313 -9.72 -7.12 -28.90
N PHE A 314 -9.33 -6.05 -28.21
CA PHE A 314 -9.62 -5.80 -26.79
C PHE A 314 -11.01 -5.22 -26.54
N LYS A 315 -11.77 -4.92 -27.59
CA LYS A 315 -13.11 -4.29 -27.60
C LYS A 315 -13.16 -2.87 -27.06
N THR A 316 -12.21 -2.50 -26.20
CA THR A 316 -12.06 -1.20 -25.56
C THR A 316 -10.60 -0.76 -25.63
N PRO A 317 -10.31 0.55 -25.70
CA PRO A 317 -8.95 1.07 -25.63
C PRO A 317 -8.26 0.63 -24.34
N LYS A 318 -6.99 0.18 -24.45
CA LYS A 318 -6.19 -0.24 -23.29
C LYS A 318 -4.85 0.47 -23.29
N MET A 319 -4.58 1.19 -22.20
CA MET A 319 -3.29 1.80 -21.88
C MET A 319 -2.84 1.29 -20.51
N PHE A 320 -1.57 0.90 -20.40
CA PHE A 320 -0.93 0.52 -19.15
C PHE A 320 0.12 1.59 -18.82
N LEU A 321 0.00 2.20 -17.64
CA LEU A 321 0.97 3.12 -17.07
C LEU A 321 1.69 2.42 -15.90
N SER A 322 3.02 2.37 -15.92
CA SER A 322 3.83 1.95 -14.77
C SER A 322 4.71 3.09 -14.29
N CYS A 323 4.93 3.17 -12.98
CA CYS A 323 5.92 4.07 -12.39
C CYS A 323 6.24 3.63 -10.95
N ASN A 324 7.34 4.15 -10.42
CA ASN A 324 7.53 4.23 -8.98
C ASN A 324 6.72 5.40 -8.42
N PRO A 325 6.34 5.38 -7.12
CA PRO A 325 5.64 6.50 -6.52
C PRO A 325 6.43 7.80 -6.70
N ALA A 326 5.71 8.88 -6.98
CA ALA A 326 6.26 10.21 -7.22
C ALA A 326 5.19 11.29 -7.00
N ALA A 327 5.65 12.51 -6.73
CA ALA A 327 4.79 13.69 -6.66
C ALA A 327 4.36 14.14 -8.07
N CYS A 328 3.38 13.46 -8.67
CA CYS A 328 2.91 13.78 -10.01
C CYS A 328 1.41 13.50 -10.19
N TRP A 329 0.86 13.90 -11.33
CA TRP A 329 -0.56 13.76 -11.67
C TRP A 329 -1.10 12.31 -11.54
N LEU A 330 -0.24 11.30 -11.65
CA LEU A 330 -0.63 9.89 -11.45
C LEU A 330 -1.12 9.64 -10.02
N ARG A 331 -0.49 10.29 -9.04
CA ARG A 331 -0.89 10.22 -7.63
C ARG A 331 -2.33 10.71 -7.50
N ASP A 332 -2.58 11.91 -8.00
CA ASP A 332 -3.86 12.61 -7.82
C ASP A 332 -5.00 11.97 -8.64
N ARG A 333 -4.70 11.31 -9.76
CA ARG A 333 -5.69 10.65 -10.62
C ARG A 333 -6.01 9.22 -10.22
N PHE A 334 -5.03 8.47 -9.73
CA PHE A 334 -5.17 7.01 -9.56
C PHE A 334 -4.98 6.53 -8.12
N VAL A 335 -4.22 7.25 -7.31
CA VAL A 335 -3.73 6.71 -6.03
C VAL A 335 -4.42 7.37 -4.86
N GLN A 336 -4.27 8.68 -4.74
CA GLN A 336 -4.62 9.40 -3.54
C GLN A 336 -4.96 10.86 -3.87
N ASP A 337 -6.09 11.32 -3.36
CA ASP A 337 -6.55 12.70 -3.57
C ASP A 337 -5.70 13.69 -2.75
N GLU A 338 -5.97 14.99 -2.96
CA GLU A 338 -5.31 16.06 -2.21
C GLU A 338 -5.57 15.97 -0.70
N GLU A 339 -6.55 15.19 -0.23
CA GLU A 339 -6.89 14.98 1.17
C GLU A 339 -6.21 13.75 1.78
N GLY A 340 -5.47 12.98 0.98
CA GLY A 340 -4.83 11.77 1.42
C GLY A 340 -5.73 10.53 1.36
N ASN A 341 -6.94 10.60 0.82
CA ASN A 341 -7.81 9.43 0.68
C ASN A 341 -7.51 8.69 -0.63
N PRO A 342 -7.70 7.36 -0.70
CA PRO A 342 -7.65 6.64 -1.95
C PRO A 342 -8.59 7.24 -3.00
N VAL A 343 -8.11 7.43 -4.23
CA VAL A 343 -8.94 7.93 -5.33
C VAL A 343 -9.85 6.82 -5.83
N GLU A 344 -11.14 7.12 -5.97
CA GLU A 344 -12.03 6.28 -6.77
C GLU A 344 -11.75 6.54 -8.25
N CYS A 345 -11.11 5.58 -8.90
CA CYS A 345 -10.77 5.69 -10.33
C CYS A 345 -12.02 5.88 -11.19
N ARG A 346 -11.90 6.64 -12.29
CA ARG A 346 -13.00 6.83 -13.24
C ARG A 346 -13.37 5.50 -13.89
N ASP A 347 -14.56 5.42 -14.49
CA ASP A 347 -14.97 4.21 -15.21
C ASP A 347 -13.93 3.83 -16.28
N GLY A 348 -13.50 2.57 -16.26
CA GLY A 348 -12.44 2.03 -17.12
C GLY A 348 -11.00 2.26 -16.64
N GLU A 349 -10.77 2.99 -15.54
CA GLU A 349 -9.46 3.18 -14.91
C GLU A 349 -9.29 2.25 -13.70
N VAL A 350 -8.09 1.72 -13.51
CA VAL A 350 -7.76 0.84 -12.37
C VAL A 350 -6.35 1.14 -11.90
N PHE A 351 -6.21 1.37 -10.59
CA PHE A 351 -4.91 1.42 -9.93
C PHE A 351 -4.59 0.06 -9.31
N ILE A 352 -3.39 -0.45 -9.59
CA ILE A 352 -2.85 -1.67 -8.98
C ILE A 352 -1.54 -1.31 -8.30
N ARG A 353 -1.50 -1.48 -6.98
CA ARG A 353 -0.27 -1.25 -6.20
C ARG A 353 0.63 -2.47 -6.33
N PHE A 354 1.89 -2.24 -6.64
CA PHE A 354 2.96 -3.24 -6.63
C PHE A 354 4.06 -2.80 -5.68
N SER A 355 4.61 -3.75 -4.94
CA SER A 355 5.76 -3.62 -4.06
C SER A 355 6.81 -4.67 -4.40
N ILE A 356 8.00 -4.56 -3.80
CA ILE A 356 9.02 -5.61 -3.92
C ILE A 356 8.50 -6.98 -3.46
N PHE A 357 7.59 -6.99 -2.47
CA PHE A 357 7.09 -8.21 -1.85
C PHE A 357 6.17 -9.01 -2.78
N ASP A 358 5.63 -8.36 -3.80
CA ASP A 358 4.81 -9.00 -4.83
C ASP A 358 5.66 -9.75 -5.87
N ASN A 359 7.00 -9.60 -5.83
CA ASN A 359 7.91 -10.33 -6.70
C ASN A 359 8.09 -11.78 -6.23
N PRO A 360 7.74 -12.80 -7.04
CA PRO A 360 7.86 -14.20 -6.61
C PRO A 360 9.32 -14.68 -6.49
N ASP A 361 10.27 -13.94 -7.06
CA ASP A 361 11.71 -14.23 -6.94
C ASP A 361 12.22 -13.79 -5.55
N GLU A 362 12.22 -14.72 -4.59
CA GLU A 362 12.67 -14.49 -3.22
C GLU A 362 14.13 -14.07 -3.12
N GLN A 363 15.00 -14.65 -3.95
CA GLN A 363 16.41 -14.30 -3.97
C GLN A 363 16.60 -12.85 -4.45
N PHE A 364 15.89 -12.47 -5.52
CA PHE A 364 15.85 -11.09 -5.98
C PHE A 364 15.31 -10.15 -4.90
N ARG A 365 14.21 -10.51 -4.22
CA ARG A 365 13.63 -9.72 -3.14
C ARG A 365 14.64 -9.46 -2.03
N GLN A 366 15.31 -10.50 -1.51
CA GLN A 366 16.28 -10.36 -0.42
C GLN A 366 17.46 -9.44 -0.81
N ILE A 367 18.02 -9.62 -2.01
CA ILE A 367 19.14 -8.80 -2.48
C ILE A 367 18.70 -7.35 -2.72
N TYR A 368 17.57 -7.16 -3.39
CA TYR A 368 17.07 -5.83 -3.73
C TYR A 368 16.58 -5.10 -2.48
N GLU A 369 15.90 -5.77 -1.55
CA GLU A 369 15.53 -5.26 -0.23
C GLU A 369 16.77 -4.86 0.57
N SER A 370 17.80 -5.70 0.64
CA SER A 370 19.05 -5.36 1.34
C SER A 370 19.75 -4.14 0.74
N SER A 371 19.58 -3.90 -0.56
CA SER A 371 20.14 -2.75 -1.26
C SER A 371 19.32 -1.49 -1.01
N LEU A 372 17.99 -1.58 -1.07
CA LEU A 372 17.08 -0.48 -0.76
C LEU A 372 17.15 -0.09 0.73
N ASN A 373 17.36 -1.05 1.63
CA ASN A 373 17.53 -0.79 3.06
C ASN A 373 18.81 -0.02 3.39
N LYS A 374 19.82 -0.01 2.49
CA LYS A 374 21.03 0.81 2.61
C LYS A 374 20.82 2.26 2.16
N ILE A 375 19.69 2.58 1.53
CA ILE A 375 19.36 3.96 1.16
C ILE A 375 19.17 4.76 2.45
N LYS A 376 19.98 5.81 2.60
CA LYS A 376 19.97 6.67 3.79
C LYS A 376 18.73 7.55 3.89
N ASP A 377 18.19 7.96 2.75
CA ASP A 377 16.98 8.78 2.67
C ASP A 377 15.73 7.90 2.83
N ASN A 378 15.05 7.99 3.98
CA ASN A 378 13.89 7.15 4.25
C ASN A 378 12.74 7.43 3.28
N ALA A 379 12.58 8.68 2.81
CA ALA A 379 11.57 9.01 1.81
C ALA A 379 11.77 8.18 0.53
N THR A 380 13.00 8.13 0.01
CA THR A 380 13.35 7.29 -1.14
C THR A 380 13.24 5.80 -0.84
N ARG A 381 13.64 5.36 0.36
CA ARG A 381 13.51 3.95 0.77
C ARG A 381 12.04 3.53 0.82
N GLU A 382 11.18 4.30 1.46
CA GLU A 382 9.73 4.02 1.56
C GLU A 382 9.03 4.03 0.20
N ARG A 383 9.41 5.00 -0.64
CA ARG A 383 8.94 5.12 -2.03
C ARG A 383 9.30 3.89 -2.86
N LEU A 384 10.54 3.41 -2.76
CA LEU A 384 11.05 2.33 -3.61
C LEU A 384 10.76 0.92 -3.06
N LEU A 385 10.81 0.75 -1.73
CA LEU A 385 10.65 -0.56 -1.08
C LEU A 385 9.17 -0.90 -0.88
N TYR A 386 8.41 0.03 -0.32
CA TYR A 386 7.00 -0.18 0.05
C TYR A 386 6.02 0.43 -0.94
N GLY A 387 6.50 1.08 -2.01
CA GLY A 387 5.64 1.73 -2.99
C GLY A 387 4.79 2.83 -2.35
N ASN A 388 5.36 3.60 -1.41
CA ASN A 388 4.65 4.61 -0.65
C ASN A 388 4.54 5.94 -1.43
N TRP A 389 3.31 6.43 -1.63
CA TRP A 389 2.98 7.68 -2.33
C TRP A 389 2.86 8.90 -1.40
N ASP A 390 3.03 8.71 -0.08
CA ASP A 390 2.91 9.75 0.95
C ASP A 390 4.24 10.53 1.18
N PHE A 391 5.39 10.12 0.61
CA PHE A 391 6.71 10.73 0.85
C PHE A 391 7.21 11.62 -0.30
N ILE A 392 7.57 12.87 -0.01
CA ILE A 392 8.11 13.84 -0.97
C ILE A 392 9.32 14.57 -0.33
N GLU A 393 10.39 14.79 -1.11
CA GLU A 393 11.66 15.39 -0.67
C GLU A 393 11.47 16.77 0.00
N ALA A 394 12.24 17.02 1.07
CA ALA A 394 12.25 18.31 1.77
C ALA A 394 12.87 19.42 0.89
N ASN A 395 12.12 20.51 0.69
CA ASN A 395 12.56 21.69 -0.06
C ASN A 395 13.38 22.63 0.85
N ALA A 396 14.51 23.17 0.37
CA ALA A 396 15.36 24.09 1.16
C ALA A 396 14.64 25.36 1.68
N MET A 397 13.48 25.72 1.10
CA MET A 397 12.65 26.85 1.51
C MET A 397 11.57 26.50 2.55
N THR A 398 11.54 25.26 3.04
CA THR A 398 10.55 24.81 4.04
C THR A 398 10.79 25.44 5.39
N LEU A 399 9.70 25.83 6.04
CA LEU A 399 9.71 26.52 7.32
C LEU A 399 10.18 25.62 8.47
N TYR A 400 9.74 24.37 8.47
CA TYR A 400 10.09 23.34 9.47
C TYR A 400 11.28 22.51 9.01
N LYS A 401 12.40 23.17 8.67
CA LYS A 401 13.63 22.53 8.17
C LYS A 401 14.26 21.47 9.09
N GLY A 402 13.98 21.51 10.40
CA GLY A 402 14.45 20.51 11.36
C GLY A 402 13.64 19.21 11.27
N PHE A 403 12.43 19.26 10.71
CA PHE A 403 11.64 18.06 10.47
C PHE A 403 12.35 17.16 9.44
N SER A 404 12.26 15.87 9.71
CA SER A 404 12.88 14.79 8.94
C SER A 404 11.97 13.59 9.05
N GLY A 405 11.50 13.06 7.93
CA GLY A 405 10.63 11.89 7.90
C GLY A 405 11.29 10.68 8.59
N ASP A 406 12.59 10.49 8.40
CA ASP A 406 13.40 9.40 8.96
C ASP A 406 13.42 9.39 10.49
N LYS A 407 13.52 10.58 11.09
CA LYS A 407 13.66 10.74 12.55
C LYS A 407 12.31 10.80 13.24
N HIS A 408 11.35 11.48 12.61
CA HIS A 408 10.13 11.91 13.29
C HIS A 408 8.89 11.16 12.83
N LEU A 409 8.85 10.53 11.65
CA LEU A 409 7.70 9.73 11.23
C LEU A 409 7.89 8.26 11.60
N VAL A 410 6.88 7.70 12.27
CA VAL A 410 6.90 6.33 12.76
C VAL A 410 5.64 5.59 12.31
N THR A 411 5.83 4.47 11.61
CA THR A 411 4.75 3.59 11.18
C THR A 411 4.11 2.91 12.39
N ASN A 412 2.78 2.92 12.46
CA ASN A 412 2.00 2.35 13.57
C ASN A 412 2.42 2.91 14.95
N LEU A 413 2.83 4.18 15.02
CA LEU A 413 3.26 4.82 16.26
C LEU A 413 2.15 4.72 17.30
N LYS A 414 0.93 5.09 16.95
CA LYS A 414 -0.22 5.05 17.85
C LYS A 414 -0.42 3.64 18.42
N GLU A 415 -0.44 2.60 17.59
CA GLU A 415 -0.60 1.23 18.08
C GLU A 415 0.52 0.82 19.02
N SER A 416 1.73 1.35 18.83
CA SER A 416 2.90 1.00 19.62
C SER A 416 3.01 1.72 20.96
N VAL A 417 2.58 2.99 21.06
CA VAL A 417 2.81 3.82 22.25
C VAL A 417 1.56 4.41 22.91
N TYR A 418 0.41 4.41 22.22
CA TYR A 418 -0.82 4.97 22.79
C TYR A 418 -1.27 4.18 24.02
N ASP A 419 -1.48 4.90 25.12
CA ASP A 419 -1.99 4.33 26.36
C ASP A 419 -3.33 4.98 26.74
N PRO A 420 -4.45 4.23 26.69
CA PRO A 420 -5.78 4.77 27.00
C PRO A 420 -5.94 5.15 28.48
N MET A 421 -5.00 4.76 29.35
CA MET A 421 -4.97 5.10 30.78
C MET A 421 -4.25 6.41 31.07
N LYS A 422 -3.44 6.93 30.15
CA LYS A 422 -2.69 8.19 30.32
C LYS A 422 -3.47 9.38 29.78
N PRO A 423 -3.25 10.60 30.31
CA PRO A 423 -3.88 11.80 29.78
C PRO A 423 -3.61 11.97 28.28
N LEU A 424 -4.64 12.33 27.52
CA LEU A 424 -4.53 12.67 26.09
C LEU A 424 -4.66 14.18 25.92
N ILE A 425 -3.67 14.79 25.26
CA ILE A 425 -3.69 16.20 24.91
C ILE A 425 -4.41 16.34 23.57
N LEU A 426 -5.39 17.23 23.49
CA LEU A 426 -6.05 17.61 22.25
C LEU A 426 -5.74 19.08 21.96
N GLY A 427 -4.95 19.35 20.92
CA GLY A 427 -4.67 20.70 20.44
C GLY A 427 -5.62 21.08 19.31
N PHE A 428 -6.26 22.25 19.39
CA PHE A 428 -7.23 22.72 18.39
C PHE A 428 -6.77 23.97 17.64
N ASP A 429 -7.11 24.02 16.36
CA ASP A 429 -7.02 25.20 15.49
C ASP A 429 -8.37 25.44 14.79
N PHE A 430 -8.88 26.67 14.91
CA PHE A 430 -10.31 26.99 14.68
C PHE A 430 -10.64 27.49 13.26
N ASN A 431 -10.03 26.89 12.24
CA ASN A 431 -10.30 27.25 10.85
C ASN A 431 -11.61 26.64 10.32
N VAL A 432 -12.40 27.44 9.58
CA VAL A 432 -13.66 26.96 8.96
C VAL A 432 -13.41 26.31 7.60
N PHE A 433 -12.39 26.80 6.88
CA PHE A 433 -11.91 26.28 5.59
C PHE A 433 -10.37 26.21 5.63
N PRO A 434 -9.75 25.13 5.13
CA PRO A 434 -10.37 23.95 4.51
C PRO A 434 -11.05 23.03 5.53
N HIS A 435 -10.62 23.04 6.79
CA HIS A 435 -11.17 22.24 7.88
C HIS A 435 -10.78 22.81 9.24
N MET A 436 -11.50 22.41 10.29
CA MET A 436 -11.01 22.55 11.67
C MET A 436 -10.00 21.44 11.97
N SER A 437 -8.89 21.76 12.63
CA SER A 437 -7.84 20.78 12.93
C SER A 437 -7.79 20.45 14.41
N CYS A 438 -7.57 19.17 14.74
CA CYS A 438 -7.23 18.76 16.08
C CYS A 438 -6.14 17.68 16.08
N GLU A 439 -5.07 17.88 16.85
CA GLU A 439 -3.99 16.90 17.05
C GLU A 439 -4.13 16.22 18.41
N ALA A 440 -4.07 14.89 18.42
CA ALA A 440 -4.10 14.06 19.62
C ALA A 440 -2.69 13.61 20.01
N VAL A 441 -2.24 14.01 21.19
CA VAL A 441 -0.84 13.90 21.63
C VAL A 441 -0.72 13.27 23.01
N GLN A 442 0.25 12.39 23.19
CA GLN A 442 0.72 11.96 24.51
C GLN A 442 2.19 12.31 24.70
N ILE A 443 2.56 12.66 25.93
CA ILE A 443 3.94 13.03 26.28
C ILE A 443 4.45 12.05 27.32
N ASP A 444 5.59 11.42 27.02
CA ASP A 444 6.41 10.71 27.98
C ASP A 444 7.44 11.70 28.54
N TRP A 445 7.18 12.17 29.76
CA TRP A 445 8.02 13.15 30.44
C TRP A 445 9.34 12.58 30.93
N GLU A 446 9.41 11.26 31.18
CA GLU A 446 10.60 10.60 31.69
C GLU A 446 11.66 10.49 30.59
N ASN A 447 11.24 9.99 29.42
CA ASN A 447 12.10 9.84 28.25
C ASN A 447 12.13 11.09 27.36
N LYS A 448 11.32 12.11 27.70
CA LYS A 448 11.15 13.35 26.94
C LYS A 448 10.72 13.12 25.49
N ASN A 449 9.71 12.28 25.31
CA ASN A 449 9.15 12.00 23.98
C ASN A 449 7.77 12.64 23.85
N VAL A 450 7.54 13.35 22.75
CA VAL A 450 6.23 13.88 22.37
C VAL A 450 5.71 13.04 21.21
N TYR A 451 4.57 12.38 21.41
CA TYR A 451 3.97 11.51 20.41
C TYR A 451 2.71 12.15 19.84
N PHE A 452 2.73 12.57 18.57
CA PHE A 452 1.55 12.95 17.80
C PHE A 452 0.94 11.67 17.22
N LEU A 453 -0.19 11.25 17.77
CA LEU A 453 -0.73 9.90 17.58
C LEU A 453 -1.84 9.82 16.53
N GLU A 454 -2.65 10.87 16.44
CA GLU A 454 -3.80 10.91 15.55
C GLU A 454 -4.16 12.36 15.24
N GLU A 455 -4.50 12.64 13.99
CA GLU A 455 -5.07 13.91 13.56
C GLU A 455 -6.57 13.75 13.29
N PHE A 456 -7.37 14.71 13.74
CA PHE A 456 -8.79 14.81 13.42
C PHE A 456 -9.01 16.05 12.55
N LEU A 457 -9.82 15.89 11.49
CA LEU A 457 -10.13 16.95 10.54
C LEU A 457 -11.65 17.16 10.46
N GLY A 458 -12.11 18.36 10.83
CA GLY A 458 -13.51 18.75 10.75
C GLY A 458 -13.80 19.39 9.41
N LYS A 459 -14.18 18.58 8.40
CA LYS A 459 -14.39 19.06 7.02
C LYS A 459 -15.79 19.69 6.81
N PRO A 460 -15.92 20.71 5.93
CA PRO A 460 -17.19 21.32 5.55
C PRO A 460 -18.18 20.34 4.92
N LYS A 461 -17.69 19.42 4.07
CA LYS A 461 -18.49 18.40 3.37
C LYS A 461 -19.30 17.53 4.34
N GLU A 462 -18.70 17.19 5.47
CA GLU A 462 -19.30 16.39 6.54
C GLU A 462 -20.05 17.25 7.58
N LYS A 463 -20.05 18.58 7.41
CA LYS A 463 -20.56 19.55 8.38
C LYS A 463 -19.90 19.42 9.77
N LEU A 464 -18.61 19.07 9.77
CA LEU A 464 -17.79 18.94 10.97
C LEU A 464 -16.87 20.14 11.19
N ASN A 465 -16.89 21.15 10.32
CA ASN A 465 -16.14 22.41 10.47
C ASN A 465 -16.82 23.42 11.44
N ASN A 466 -17.46 22.92 12.49
CA ASN A 466 -18.01 23.73 13.58
C ASN A 466 -17.69 23.08 14.94
N THR A 467 -17.36 23.92 15.92
CA THR A 467 -16.82 23.52 17.22
C THR A 467 -17.66 22.45 17.94
N PRO A 468 -19.01 22.57 18.07
CA PRO A 468 -19.81 21.57 18.76
C PRO A 468 -19.79 20.20 18.08
N LYS A 469 -20.02 20.15 16.75
CA LYS A 469 -20.06 18.88 16.00
C LYS A 469 -18.71 18.20 15.96
N PHE A 470 -17.64 18.99 15.81
CA PHE A 470 -16.29 18.45 15.80
C PHE A 470 -15.92 17.83 17.16
N ALA A 471 -16.24 18.51 18.27
CA ALA A 471 -16.05 17.97 19.61
C ALA A 471 -16.85 16.68 19.84
N GLN A 472 -18.10 16.61 19.38
CA GLN A 472 -18.93 15.39 19.46
C GLN A 472 -18.35 14.24 18.63
N TYR A 473 -17.81 14.53 17.45
CA TYR A 473 -17.13 13.55 16.61
C TYR A 473 -15.90 12.95 17.31
N ILE A 474 -15.02 13.81 17.84
CA ILE A 474 -13.82 13.38 18.58
C ILE A 474 -14.23 12.58 19.82
N LYS A 475 -15.25 13.02 20.56
CA LYS A 475 -15.81 12.28 21.70
C LYS A 475 -16.17 10.84 21.32
N GLY A 476 -16.91 10.66 20.23
CA GLY A 476 -17.30 9.33 19.75
C GLY A 476 -16.09 8.44 19.51
N LYS A 477 -15.07 8.97 18.81
CA LYS A 477 -13.83 8.25 18.52
C LYS A 477 -13.07 7.83 19.79
N LEU A 478 -12.93 8.74 20.75
CA LEU A 478 -12.21 8.43 21.99
C LEU A 478 -12.97 7.42 22.87
N LEU A 479 -14.30 7.43 22.86
CA LEU A 479 -15.10 6.43 23.55
C LEU A 479 -15.04 5.06 22.87
N GLU A 480 -15.04 5.00 21.54
CA GLU A 480 -14.81 3.77 20.77
C GLU A 480 -13.44 3.15 21.08
N GLN A 481 -12.42 4.01 21.25
CA GLN A 481 -11.07 3.62 21.66
C GLN A 481 -10.96 3.28 23.16
N LYS A 482 -12.05 3.41 23.93
CA LYS A 482 -12.11 3.18 25.38
C LYS A 482 -11.07 4.01 26.15
N HIS A 483 -10.85 5.24 25.72
CA HIS A 483 -9.95 6.17 26.41
C HIS A 483 -10.51 6.53 27.79
N ILE A 484 -9.71 6.39 28.85
CA ILE A 484 -10.13 6.71 30.24
C ILE A 484 -9.17 7.61 31.00
N GLY A 485 -7.95 7.84 30.49
CA GLY A 485 -6.89 8.64 31.12
C GLY A 485 -7.18 10.13 31.25
N GLY A 486 -8.32 10.59 30.74
CA GLY A 486 -8.72 11.99 30.75
C GLY A 486 -8.19 12.78 29.56
N ILE A 487 -8.71 13.99 29.38
CA ILE A 487 -8.37 14.88 28.26
C ILE A 487 -7.84 16.22 28.78
N ILE A 488 -6.76 16.71 28.16
CA ILE A 488 -6.26 18.08 28.34
C ILE A 488 -6.44 18.84 27.03
N LEU A 489 -7.20 19.93 27.06
CA LEU A 489 -7.51 20.78 25.92
C LEU A 489 -6.48 21.92 25.81
N THR A 490 -5.91 22.11 24.63
CA THR A 490 -5.04 23.23 24.30
C THR A 490 -5.32 23.71 22.87
N GLY A 491 -4.66 24.78 22.40
CA GLY A 491 -4.81 25.24 21.01
C GLY A 491 -4.66 26.75 20.83
N ASP A 492 -5.25 27.26 19.75
CA ASP A 492 -5.22 28.68 19.39
C ASP A 492 -5.88 29.55 20.49
N PRO A 493 -5.15 30.49 21.13
CA PRO A 493 -5.70 31.40 22.14
C PRO A 493 -6.85 32.27 21.64
N ALA A 494 -6.99 32.51 20.32
CA ALA A 494 -8.13 33.22 19.77
C ALA A 494 -9.46 32.48 20.07
N GLY A 495 -9.42 31.16 20.31
CA GLY A 495 -10.57 30.37 20.75
C GLY A 495 -11.12 30.74 22.13
N LEU A 496 -10.36 31.51 22.93
CA LEU A 496 -10.82 32.06 24.22
C LEU A 496 -11.58 33.39 24.07
N ALA A 497 -11.54 34.01 22.89
CA ALA A 497 -12.18 35.30 22.66
C ALA A 497 -13.71 35.19 22.80
N ARG A 498 -14.33 36.23 23.37
CA ARG A 498 -15.79 36.34 23.47
C ARG A 498 -16.36 36.61 22.07
N SER A 499 -17.42 35.89 21.69
CA SER A 499 -18.23 36.24 20.53
C SER A 499 -19.38 37.15 20.96
N THR A 500 -19.70 38.16 20.14
CA THR A 500 -20.86 39.04 20.37
C THR A 500 -22.20 38.31 20.21
N GLN A 501 -22.18 37.08 19.70
CA GLN A 501 -23.36 36.27 19.42
C GLN A 501 -23.66 35.23 20.50
N THR A 502 -22.79 35.09 21.51
CA THR A 502 -22.91 34.06 22.55
C THR A 502 -22.98 34.68 23.95
N GLU A 503 -23.59 33.96 24.91
CA GLU A 503 -23.67 34.39 26.31
C GLU A 503 -22.27 34.63 26.93
N ASP A 504 -22.20 35.48 27.96
CA ASP A 504 -20.93 35.80 28.61
C ASP A 504 -20.31 34.53 29.25
N GLY A 505 -19.03 34.28 28.95
CA GLY A 505 -18.32 33.06 29.35
C GLY A 505 -18.36 31.90 28.34
N VAL A 506 -19.12 32.02 27.23
CA VAL A 506 -19.13 31.02 26.15
C VAL A 506 -18.07 31.34 25.10
N ASN A 507 -17.16 30.40 24.85
CA ASN A 507 -16.12 30.47 23.83
C ASN A 507 -15.86 29.07 23.24
N ASN A 508 -14.97 28.94 22.25
CA ASN A 508 -14.77 27.66 21.58
C ASN A 508 -14.31 26.55 22.54
N PHE A 509 -13.44 26.86 23.50
CA PHE A 509 -12.95 25.86 24.45
C PHE A 509 -14.00 25.47 25.50
N THR A 510 -14.84 26.41 25.97
CA THR A 510 -15.94 26.05 26.87
C THR A 510 -17.01 25.23 26.15
N ILE A 511 -17.24 25.48 24.86
CA ILE A 511 -18.09 24.65 24.00
C ILE A 511 -17.50 23.24 23.83
N ILE A 512 -16.21 23.11 23.49
CA ILE A 512 -15.54 21.80 23.37
C ILE A 512 -15.64 21.06 24.69
N GLN A 513 -15.28 21.73 25.79
CA GLN A 513 -15.31 21.13 27.11
C GLN A 513 -16.70 20.60 27.44
N ALA A 514 -17.76 21.41 27.27
CA ALA A 514 -19.14 20.98 27.51
C ALA A 514 -19.57 19.79 26.65
N ASN A 515 -19.13 19.72 25.39
CA ASN A 515 -19.46 18.60 24.51
C ASN A 515 -18.71 17.32 24.89
N LEU A 516 -17.47 17.42 25.37
CA LEU A 516 -16.67 16.29 25.86
C LEU A 516 -17.07 15.87 27.29
N ASP A 517 -17.68 16.77 28.06
CA ASP A 517 -18.06 16.57 29.46
C ASP A 517 -19.14 15.49 29.64
N GLN A 518 -19.40 15.13 30.90
CA GLN A 518 -20.34 14.09 31.35
C GLN A 518 -19.99 12.68 30.86
N THR A 519 -18.71 12.44 30.61
CA THR A 519 -18.16 11.12 30.28
C THR A 519 -16.90 10.83 31.07
N ILE A 520 -16.34 9.63 30.89
CA ILE A 520 -15.08 9.21 31.49
C ILE A 520 -13.87 10.07 31.06
N LEU A 521 -14.05 10.89 30.00
CA LEU A 521 -13.01 11.72 29.38
C LEU A 521 -12.59 12.95 30.21
N ARG A 522 -13.41 13.44 31.14
CA ARG A 522 -13.05 14.46 32.16
C ARG A 522 -12.16 15.62 31.63
N PRO A 523 -12.63 16.39 30.62
CA PRO A 523 -11.81 17.38 29.94
C PRO A 523 -11.40 18.56 30.83
N ARG A 524 -10.13 18.99 30.73
CA ARG A 524 -9.58 20.17 31.42
C ARG A 524 -8.83 21.07 30.44
N GLN A 525 -8.89 22.39 30.63
CA GLN A 525 -8.20 23.35 29.76
C GLN A 525 -6.78 23.65 30.26
N ASN A 526 -5.82 23.70 29.35
CA ASN A 526 -4.46 24.22 29.54
C ASN A 526 -4.06 24.97 28.26
N ILE A 527 -4.34 26.27 28.22
CA ILE A 527 -4.23 27.10 27.02
C ILE A 527 -3.41 28.34 27.37
N LEU A 528 -2.51 28.75 26.48
CA LEU A 528 -1.76 29.99 26.63
C LEU A 528 -2.69 31.19 26.44
N SER A 529 -2.48 32.26 27.23
CA SER A 529 -3.22 33.52 27.04
C SER A 529 -2.86 34.24 25.75
N LYS A 530 -1.63 34.03 25.25
CA LYS A 530 -1.13 34.57 23.98
C LYS A 530 -0.02 33.65 23.45
N GLN A 531 0.01 33.46 22.13
CA GLN A 531 1.07 32.69 21.49
C GLN A 531 2.41 33.45 21.47
N PRO A 532 3.54 32.75 21.61
CA PRO A 532 4.85 33.34 21.39
C PRO A 532 5.02 33.86 19.95
N PRO A 533 5.94 34.82 19.71
CA PRO A 533 6.20 35.34 18.36
C PRO A 533 6.55 34.24 17.36
N GLN A 534 5.88 34.24 16.21
CA GLN A 534 5.93 33.13 15.24
C GLN A 534 7.35 32.82 14.73
N LYS A 535 8.16 33.84 14.42
CA LYS A 535 9.54 33.61 13.95
C LYS A 535 10.37 32.86 15.00
N ASN A 536 10.42 33.38 16.23
CA ASN A 536 11.22 32.80 17.30
C ASN A 536 10.72 31.42 17.72
N ARG A 537 9.40 31.20 17.74
CA ARG A 537 8.84 29.87 18.09
C ARG A 537 9.18 28.82 17.03
N ILE A 538 9.17 29.18 15.75
CA ILE A 538 9.52 28.26 14.66
C ILE A 538 11.02 27.92 14.70
N ASP A 539 11.88 28.91 14.93
CA ASP A 539 13.32 28.66 15.05
C ASP A 539 13.60 27.72 16.25
N TRP A 540 12.91 27.91 17.39
CA TRP A 540 12.94 26.98 18.53
C TRP A 540 12.39 25.58 18.22
N ILE A 541 11.27 25.47 17.52
CA ILE A 541 10.68 24.18 17.14
C ILE A 541 11.60 23.40 16.20
N ASN A 542 12.28 24.08 15.28
CA ASN A 542 13.30 23.44 14.45
C ASN A 542 14.44 22.87 15.30
N GLU A 543 14.90 23.58 16.32
CA GLU A 543 15.90 23.05 17.26
C GLU A 543 15.34 21.90 18.13
N LEU A 544 14.05 21.91 18.48
CA LEU A 544 13.39 20.78 19.14
C LEU A 544 13.37 19.52 18.27
N PHE A 545 13.09 19.65 16.96
CA PHE A 545 13.23 18.53 16.03
C PHE A 545 14.68 18.01 15.98
N ASP A 546 15.67 18.87 16.20
CA ASP A 546 17.08 18.48 16.32
C ASP A 546 17.49 17.95 17.72
N GLY A 547 16.53 17.80 18.65
CA GLY A 547 16.78 17.19 19.96
C GLY A 547 17.07 18.19 21.09
N LEU A 548 16.72 19.48 20.92
CA LEU A 548 16.96 20.51 21.94
C LEU A 548 16.40 20.09 23.32
N ASP A 549 17.21 20.33 24.37
CA ASP A 549 16.92 19.93 25.75
C ASP A 549 16.68 18.43 25.96
N GLY A 550 17.07 17.59 24.99
CA GLY A 550 16.88 16.14 24.99
C GLY A 550 15.45 15.70 24.67
N TRP A 551 14.63 16.57 24.07
CA TRP A 551 13.29 16.22 23.61
C TRP A 551 13.33 15.50 22.28
N ASN A 552 12.47 14.49 22.10
CA ASN A 552 12.24 13.83 20.82
C ASN A 552 10.78 14.02 20.42
N ILE A 553 10.54 14.24 19.13
CA ILE A 553 9.21 14.37 18.55
C ILE A 553 8.96 13.19 17.62
N TYR A 554 7.89 12.45 17.84
CA TYR A 554 7.46 11.36 16.99
C TYR A 554 6.03 11.62 16.52
N ILE A 555 5.78 11.35 15.25
CA ILE A 555 4.53 11.61 14.56
C ILE A 555 4.11 10.31 13.88
N ASP A 556 2.88 9.86 14.14
CA ASP A 556 2.32 8.71 13.46
C ASP A 556 2.25 8.97 11.96
N LEU A 557 2.69 8.01 11.14
CA LEU A 557 2.71 8.15 9.68
C LEU A 557 1.34 8.50 9.08
N ARG A 558 0.23 8.22 9.79
CA ARG A 558 -1.13 8.56 9.35
C ARG A 558 -1.54 10.00 9.63
N CYS A 559 -0.75 10.78 10.38
CA CYS A 559 -0.94 12.22 10.54
C CYS A 559 -0.49 12.96 9.26
N ARG A 560 -1.27 12.76 8.19
CA ARG A 560 -0.94 13.17 6.81
C ARG A 560 -0.98 14.68 6.64
N LYS A 561 -1.97 15.37 7.19
CA LYS A 561 -2.10 16.83 7.08
C LYS A 561 -1.08 17.57 7.93
N LEU A 562 -0.77 17.05 9.11
CA LEU A 562 0.38 17.55 9.87
C LEU A 562 1.68 17.38 9.10
N THR A 563 1.91 16.20 8.53
CA THR A 563 3.13 15.93 7.74
C THR A 563 3.21 16.83 6.50
N GLU A 564 2.10 16.99 5.78
CA GLU A 564 2.00 17.89 4.62
C GLU A 564 2.38 19.32 5.00
N ASP A 565 1.84 19.85 6.10
CA ASP A 565 2.19 21.17 6.59
C ASP A 565 3.68 21.29 6.93
N LEU A 566 4.27 20.30 7.61
CA LEU A 566 5.69 20.32 7.98
C LEU A 566 6.61 20.29 6.74
N VAL A 567 6.19 19.56 5.68
CA VAL A 567 6.97 19.40 4.44
C VAL A 567 6.79 20.55 3.46
N TYR A 568 5.62 21.19 3.40
CA TYR A 568 5.35 22.18 2.34
C TYR A 568 5.16 23.61 2.81
N GLN A 569 4.96 23.85 4.10
CA GLN A 569 4.79 25.20 4.60
C GLN A 569 6.07 26.01 4.32
N LEU A 570 5.96 27.03 3.48
CA LEU A 570 7.09 27.88 3.11
C LEU A 570 7.30 29.02 4.11
N ARG A 571 8.55 29.48 4.18
CA ARG A 571 8.98 30.64 4.94
C ARG A 571 8.93 31.92 4.09
N ASN A 572 8.31 32.98 4.63
CA ASN A 572 8.41 34.33 4.06
C ASN A 572 9.77 34.96 4.38
N GLU A 573 10.13 36.05 3.69
CA GLU A 573 11.38 36.80 3.95
C GLU A 573 11.48 37.31 5.39
N ASP A 574 10.36 37.68 6.00
CA ASP A 574 10.29 38.12 7.40
C ASP A 574 10.41 36.97 8.43
N GLY A 575 10.40 35.72 7.97
CA GLY A 575 10.46 34.50 8.76
C GLY A 575 9.13 33.96 9.25
N THR A 576 8.00 34.52 8.79
CA THR A 576 6.65 34.03 9.10
C THR A 576 6.19 32.93 8.14
N LYS A 577 5.06 32.29 8.45
CA LYS A 577 4.39 31.33 7.56
C LYS A 577 3.93 32.02 6.27
N ASN A 578 4.27 31.47 5.12
CA ASN A 578 3.69 31.89 3.85
C ASN A 578 2.19 31.53 3.80
N LYS A 579 1.34 32.55 3.70
CA LYS A 579 -0.13 32.43 3.72
C LYS A 579 -0.72 32.36 2.31
N GLN A 580 -0.07 31.64 1.41
CA GLN A 580 -0.56 31.47 0.05
C GLN A 580 -1.96 30.89 0.07
N LYS A 581 -2.90 31.61 -0.54
CA LYS A 581 -4.30 31.17 -0.62
C LYS A 581 -4.59 30.48 -1.94
N VAL A 582 -5.23 29.32 -1.84
CA VAL A 582 -5.82 28.60 -2.97
C VAL A 582 -7.33 28.79 -2.98
N THR A 583 -7.94 28.58 -4.14
CA THR A 583 -9.40 28.67 -4.31
C THR A 583 -9.97 27.26 -4.40
N ASP A 584 -10.89 26.93 -3.51
CA ASP A 584 -11.60 25.66 -3.57
C ASP A 584 -12.39 25.54 -4.89
N PRO A 585 -12.21 24.47 -5.68
CA PRO A 585 -12.81 24.37 -7.00
C PRO A 585 -14.34 24.25 -6.95
N VAL A 586 -14.91 23.77 -5.85
CA VAL A 586 -16.35 23.51 -5.69
C VAL A 586 -17.05 24.71 -5.04
N THR A 587 -16.63 25.09 -3.84
CA THR A 587 -17.22 26.16 -3.01
C THR A 587 -16.77 27.56 -3.42
N LYS A 588 -15.70 27.66 -4.21
CA LYS A 588 -15.05 28.92 -4.63
C LYS A 588 -14.49 29.75 -3.47
N VAL A 589 -14.44 29.20 -2.26
CA VAL A 589 -13.86 29.86 -1.08
C VAL A 589 -12.34 29.84 -1.19
N ARG A 590 -11.71 30.98 -0.85
CA ARG A 590 -10.24 31.08 -0.78
C ARG A 590 -9.77 30.80 0.63
N TYR A 591 -8.81 29.89 0.79
CA TYR A 591 -8.24 29.51 2.08
C TYR A 591 -6.72 29.36 1.99
N GLU A 592 -6.03 29.49 3.13
CA GLU A 592 -4.57 29.28 3.23
C GLU A 592 -4.29 27.79 2.99
N ARG A 593 -3.40 27.42 2.05
CA ARG A 593 -3.25 26.01 1.64
C ARG A 593 -2.67 25.11 2.75
N PHE A 594 -1.74 25.67 3.52
CA PHE A 594 -0.97 24.97 4.55
C PHE A 594 -0.99 25.81 5.83
N GLY A 595 -0.62 25.18 6.93
CA GLY A 595 -0.30 25.86 8.19
C GLY A 595 -1.22 25.51 9.36
N HIS A 596 -2.33 24.83 9.11
CA HIS A 596 -3.38 24.55 10.09
C HIS A 596 -2.97 23.51 11.15
N ASN A 597 -2.53 22.34 10.71
CA ASN A 597 -2.13 21.25 11.61
C ASN A 597 -0.76 21.54 12.23
N SER A 598 0.13 22.19 11.50
CA SER A 598 1.39 22.68 12.06
C SER A 598 1.21 23.82 13.07
N ASP A 599 0.15 24.63 12.96
CA ASP A 599 -0.20 25.59 14.02
C ASP A 599 -0.67 24.85 15.30
N CYS A 600 -1.45 23.76 15.18
CA CYS A 600 -1.74 22.89 16.33
C CYS A 600 -0.47 22.37 17.01
N LEU A 601 0.50 21.89 16.23
CA LEU A 601 1.81 21.45 16.72
C LEU A 601 2.53 22.57 17.47
N ASP A 602 2.60 23.78 16.89
CA ASP A 602 3.19 24.95 17.53
C ASP A 602 2.52 25.21 18.90
N TYR A 603 1.19 25.19 18.96
CA TYR A 603 0.42 25.47 20.17
C TYR A 603 0.66 24.44 21.28
N ILE A 604 0.66 23.16 20.92
CA ILE A 604 0.91 22.06 21.85
C ILE A 604 2.32 22.17 22.42
N LEU A 605 3.34 22.30 21.56
CA LEU A 605 4.73 22.37 22.00
C LEU A 605 4.98 23.60 22.87
N CYS A 606 4.50 24.78 22.46
CA CYS A 606 4.66 26.01 23.26
C CYS A 606 4.00 25.90 24.64
N THR A 607 2.84 25.25 24.74
CA THR A 607 2.11 25.11 26.00
C THR A 607 2.81 24.12 26.94
N PHE A 608 3.12 22.93 26.45
CA PHE A 608 3.60 21.84 27.30
C PHE A 608 5.11 21.88 27.53
N LEU A 609 5.88 22.40 26.57
CA LEU A 609 7.34 22.56 26.70
C LEU A 609 7.74 24.00 27.06
N SER A 610 6.88 24.73 27.77
CA SER A 610 7.07 26.14 28.17
C SER A 610 8.37 26.40 28.95
N LYS A 611 8.86 25.41 29.71
CA LYS A 611 10.17 25.47 30.40
C LYS A 611 11.34 25.50 29.41
N SER A 612 11.31 24.66 28.38
CA SER A 612 12.31 24.63 27.31
C SER A 612 12.26 25.93 26.52
N TRP A 613 11.05 26.38 26.13
CA TRP A 613 10.85 27.68 25.49
C TRP A 613 11.45 28.84 26.31
N SER A 614 11.17 28.90 27.61
CA SER A 614 11.70 29.94 28.50
C SER A 614 13.22 29.89 28.65
N LYS A 615 13.83 28.71 28.54
CA LYS A 615 15.29 28.53 28.52
C LYS A 615 15.88 29.02 27.19
N TYR A 616 15.21 28.70 26.08
CA TYR A 616 15.58 29.15 24.73
C TYR A 616 15.60 30.68 24.63
N GLN A 617 14.55 31.34 25.14
CA GLN A 617 14.46 32.81 25.16
C GLN A 617 15.59 33.48 25.96
N ARG A 618 16.17 32.79 26.95
CA ARG A 618 17.29 33.28 27.77
C ARG A 618 18.67 32.99 27.17
N GLY A 619 18.75 32.43 25.96
CA GLY A 619 20.03 32.02 25.36
C GLY A 619 20.75 30.95 26.19
N GLY A 620 20.02 30.11 26.93
CA GLY A 620 20.59 29.04 27.74
C GLY A 620 21.01 29.40 29.18
N GLN A 621 20.82 30.64 29.65
CA GLN A 621 21.21 31.04 31.01
C GLN A 621 20.15 30.71 32.09
N THR A 622 20.60 30.25 33.26
CA THR A 622 19.76 29.91 34.43
C THR A 622 19.87 30.99 35.53
N GLY A 623 19.21 32.14 35.34
CA GLY A 623 19.06 33.20 36.36
C GLY A 623 17.59 33.48 36.73
N PRO A 624 17.29 34.03 37.93
CA PRO A 624 15.93 34.35 38.37
C PRO A 624 15.37 35.62 37.69
N LEU A 625 14.06 35.62 37.43
CA LEU A 625 13.32 36.68 36.72
C LEU A 625 13.19 37.97 37.53
N LEU A 626 13.42 39.11 36.88
CA LEU A 626 12.93 40.43 37.29
C LEU A 626 12.04 40.98 36.16
N THR A 627 10.76 40.60 36.10
CA THR A 627 9.71 41.38 35.40
C THR A 627 8.28 40.99 35.80
N THR A 628 7.37 41.95 35.65
CA THR A 628 6.08 42.19 36.33
C THR A 628 4.86 41.40 35.86
N THR A 629 5.00 40.23 35.23
CA THR A 629 3.84 39.41 34.87
C THR A 629 4.05 37.98 35.33
N ILE A 630 3.45 37.63 36.47
CA ILE A 630 3.49 36.29 37.02
C ILE A 630 2.61 35.40 36.14
N ILE A 631 3.22 34.58 35.28
CA ILE A 631 2.56 33.40 34.70
C ILE A 631 2.62 32.33 35.80
N GLN A 632 1.55 32.18 36.58
CA GLN A 632 1.41 31.05 37.49
C GLN A 632 0.83 29.86 36.71
N PRO A 633 1.61 28.79 36.46
CA PRO A 633 1.03 27.50 36.13
C PRO A 633 0.21 27.02 37.34
N GLN A 634 -1.01 26.58 37.10
CA GLN A 634 -1.94 26.21 38.18
C GLN A 634 -1.62 24.87 38.86
N PHE A 635 -0.50 24.20 38.57
CA PHE A 635 -0.02 23.04 39.35
C PHE A 635 1.52 22.89 39.32
N THR A 636 2.03 22.44 40.46
CA THR A 636 3.36 21.84 40.69
C THR A 636 3.11 20.34 40.93
N TYR A 637 3.95 19.46 40.39
CA TYR A 637 3.83 18.00 40.54
C TYR A 637 3.84 17.54 42.00
#